data_AF-A0A3N5S3H3-F1
#
_entry.id   AF-A0A3N5S3H3-F1
#
_cell.length_a   1.000
_cell.length_b   1.000
_cell.length_c   1.000
_cell.angle_alpha   90.00
_cell.angle_beta   90.00
_cell.angle_gamma   90.00
#
_symmetry.space_group_name_H-M   'P 1'
#
loop_
_entity.id
_entity.type
_entity.pdbx_description
1 polymer ?
#
loop_
_entity_poly.entity_id
_entity_poly.type
_entity_poly.pdbx_seq_one_letter_code
_entity_poly.pdbx_strand_id
1 'polypeptide(L)'
;MLRKRDILTNRFVELIEENHQEITELFMNDLLRNPDTFAYRNLDRQMVYESANSIYRDISKWIVKDFPKDEIAQLFRQLGRERHKQGIPFSQVHRALVLLKRHLWVYVLKKVEEDLHVYVQALDLNNRVVLYFDRASFFMLQGYEEMLKKRW
;
A
#
# COMPACT_ATOMS: atom_id res chain seq x y z
N MET A 1 31.66 -2.97 -4.75
CA MET A 1 30.93 -2.36 -5.87
C MET A 1 29.45 -2.69 -5.71
N LEU A 2 28.62 -1.69 -5.42
CA LEU A 2 27.16 -1.84 -5.43
C LEU A 2 26.71 -2.07 -6.88
N ARG A 3 25.90 -3.10 -7.16
CA ARG A 3 25.36 -3.30 -8.51
C ARG A 3 24.40 -2.15 -8.80
N LYS A 4 24.39 -1.63 -10.03
CA LYS A 4 23.48 -0.55 -10.44
C LYS A 4 22.01 -0.81 -10.05
N ARG A 5 21.55 -2.07 -10.08
CA ARG A 5 20.19 -2.50 -9.68
C ARG A 5 19.82 -2.16 -8.22
N ASP A 6 20.82 -2.05 -7.35
CA ASP A 6 20.61 -1.82 -5.92
C ASP A 6 20.38 -0.35 -5.61
N ILE A 7 20.89 0.59 -6.42
CA ILE A 7 20.90 2.02 -6.08
C ILE A 7 19.49 2.59 -5.99
N LEU A 8 18.64 2.35 -7.00
CA LEU A 8 17.26 2.82 -6.94
C LEU A 8 16.40 2.10 -5.92
N THR A 9 16.61 0.79 -5.80
CA THR A 9 15.87 -0.02 -4.84
C THR A 9 16.17 0.47 -3.42
N ASN A 10 17.44 0.74 -3.12
CA ASN A 10 17.88 1.30 -1.84
C ASN A 10 17.34 2.72 -1.64
N ARG A 11 17.46 3.61 -2.64
CA ARG A 11 16.90 4.97 -2.56
C ARG A 11 15.38 4.95 -2.33
N PHE A 12 14.66 4.04 -2.97
CA PHE A 12 13.23 3.87 -2.72
C PHE A 12 12.98 3.44 -1.27
N VAL A 13 13.71 2.43 -0.80
CA VAL A 13 13.57 1.91 0.58
C VAL A 13 13.83 3.01 1.59
N GLU A 14 14.94 3.74 1.45
CA GLU A 14 15.30 4.89 2.28
C GLU A 14 14.20 5.96 2.25
N LEU A 15 13.73 6.35 1.06
CA LEU A 15 12.65 7.33 0.92
C LEU A 15 11.37 6.90 1.63
N ILE A 16 10.99 5.62 1.59
CA ILE A 16 9.79 5.15 2.26
C ILE A 16 10.02 5.06 3.77
N GLU A 17 11.15 4.54 4.22
CA GLU A 17 11.44 4.38 5.65
C GLU A 17 11.57 5.73 6.37
N GLU A 18 12.12 6.74 5.72
CA GLU A 18 12.25 8.08 6.29
C GLU A 18 10.94 8.88 6.25
N ASN A 19 10.05 8.59 5.29
CA ASN A 19 8.91 9.47 4.99
C ASN A 19 7.53 8.78 5.11
N HIS A 20 7.45 7.51 5.55
CA HIS A 20 6.18 6.78 5.61
C HIS A 20 5.08 7.50 6.40
N GLN A 21 5.43 8.26 7.44
CA GLN A 21 4.47 9.05 8.23
C GLN A 21 3.86 10.19 7.40
N GLU A 22 4.69 10.92 6.64
CA GLU A 22 4.22 11.99 5.75
C GLU A 22 3.31 11.41 4.65
N ILE A 23 3.72 10.30 4.03
CA ILE A 23 2.91 9.62 3.00
C ILE A 23 1.57 9.15 3.60
N THR A 24 1.57 8.67 4.85
CA THR A 24 0.35 8.29 5.57
C THR A 24 -0.57 9.48 5.80
N GLU A 25 -0.04 10.64 6.20
CA GLU A 25 -0.85 11.84 6.39
C GLU A 25 -1.49 12.31 5.07
N LEU A 26 -0.73 12.30 3.97
CA LEU A 26 -1.26 12.62 2.64
C LEU A 26 -2.40 11.67 2.25
N PHE A 27 -2.19 10.36 2.46
CA PHE A 27 -3.20 9.34 2.24
C PHE A 27 -4.44 9.54 3.12
N MET A 28 -4.28 9.78 4.43
CA MET A 28 -5.39 9.94 5.37
C MET A 28 -6.22 11.18 5.05
N ASN A 29 -5.59 12.28 4.65
CA ASN A 29 -6.29 13.49 4.24
C ASN A 29 -7.17 13.25 3.02
N ASP A 30 -6.68 12.51 2.02
CA ASP A 30 -7.45 12.15 0.83
C ASP A 30 -8.55 11.14 1.15
N LEU A 31 -8.22 10.06 1.88
CA LEU A 31 -9.15 9.02 2.30
C LEU A 31 -10.38 9.58 3.02
N LEU A 32 -10.18 10.54 3.93
CA LEU A 32 -11.27 11.11 4.72
C LEU A 32 -12.08 12.15 3.94
N ARG A 33 -11.52 12.78 2.90
CA ARG A 33 -12.22 13.78 2.07
C ARG A 33 -12.89 13.17 0.84
N ASN A 34 -12.39 12.04 0.36
CA ASN A 34 -12.85 11.42 -0.87
C ASN A 34 -14.27 10.84 -0.72
N PRO A 35 -15.22 11.19 -1.61
CA PRO A 35 -16.60 10.69 -1.55
C PRO A 35 -16.70 9.17 -1.78
N ASP A 36 -15.76 8.57 -2.49
CA ASP A 36 -15.71 7.12 -2.75
C ASP A 36 -15.23 6.31 -1.53
N THR A 37 -14.82 6.96 -0.44
CA THR A 37 -14.32 6.31 0.80
C THR A 37 -14.99 6.83 2.06
N PHE A 38 -16.21 7.37 1.94
CA PHE A 38 -16.92 8.02 3.05
C PHE A 38 -17.11 7.14 4.29
N ALA A 39 -17.18 5.81 4.16
CA ALA A 39 -17.37 4.88 5.27
C ALA A 39 -16.18 4.88 6.24
N TYR A 40 -14.98 5.25 5.78
CA TYR A 40 -13.79 5.39 6.63
C TYR A 40 -13.91 6.54 7.65
N ARG A 41 -14.80 7.52 7.42
CA ARG A 41 -15.03 8.63 8.35
C ARG A 41 -15.64 8.18 9.69
N ASN A 42 -16.27 7.01 9.70
CA ASN A 42 -16.91 6.44 10.89
C ASN A 42 -15.96 5.54 11.70
N LEU A 43 -14.73 5.33 11.23
CA LEU A 43 -13.73 4.54 11.94
C LEU A 43 -12.87 5.38 12.86
N ASP A 44 -12.24 4.70 13.83
CA ASP A 44 -11.14 5.28 14.59
C ASP A 44 -10.01 5.69 13.65
N ARG A 45 -9.71 7.00 13.64
CA ARG A 45 -8.72 7.60 12.74
C ARG A 45 -7.31 7.08 13.01
N GLN A 46 -6.96 6.86 14.27
CA GLN A 46 -5.63 6.42 14.67
C GLN A 46 -5.41 4.97 14.20
N MET A 47 -6.41 4.10 14.36
CA MET A 47 -6.35 2.73 13.86
C MET A 47 -6.20 2.65 12.34
N VAL A 48 -6.90 3.50 11.58
CA VAL A 48 -6.75 3.55 10.12
C VAL A 48 -5.38 4.09 9.74
N TYR A 49 -4.89 5.13 10.42
CA TYR A 49 -3.55 5.68 10.23
C TYR A 49 -2.49 4.61 10.46
N GLU A 50 -2.51 3.91 11.60
CA GLU A 50 -1.53 2.88 11.95
C GLU A 50 -1.53 1.72 10.95
N SER A 51 -2.72 1.32 10.49
CA SER A 51 -2.88 0.30 9.45
C SER A 51 -2.28 0.72 8.10
N ALA A 52 -2.41 1.98 7.69
CA ALA A 52 -1.80 2.47 6.45
C ALA A 52 -0.29 2.66 6.60
N ASN A 53 0.13 3.19 7.75
CA ASN A 53 1.53 3.44 8.09
C ASN A 53 2.33 2.12 8.15
N SER A 54 1.73 1.04 8.66
CA SER A 54 2.37 -0.28 8.66
C SER A 54 2.55 -0.83 7.25
N ILE A 55 1.58 -0.65 6.36
CA ILE A 55 1.67 -1.07 4.95
C ILE A 55 2.84 -0.36 4.26
N TYR A 56 3.01 0.95 4.45
CA TYR A 56 4.15 1.67 3.88
C TYR A 56 5.49 1.19 4.46
N ARG A 57 5.58 0.97 5.77
CA ARG A 57 6.82 0.44 6.36
C ARG A 57 7.13 -0.98 5.89
N ASP A 58 6.12 -1.81 5.64
CA ASP A 58 6.35 -3.19 5.23
C ASP A 58 6.64 -3.31 3.73
N ILE A 59 6.16 -2.37 2.89
CA ILE A 59 6.49 -2.39 1.45
C ILE A 59 7.99 -2.18 1.20
N SER A 60 8.69 -1.40 2.04
CA SER A 60 10.14 -1.20 1.93
C SER A 60 10.89 -2.53 2.06
N LYS A 61 10.54 -3.34 3.06
CA LYS A 61 11.11 -4.68 3.30
C LYS A 61 10.85 -5.62 2.14
N TRP A 62 9.67 -5.53 1.54
CA TRP A 62 9.26 -6.36 0.40
C TRP A 62 9.99 -6.02 -0.89
N ILE A 63 10.34 -4.76 -1.08
CA ILE A 63 11.11 -4.32 -2.25
C ILE A 63 12.60 -4.67 -2.10
N VAL A 64 13.05 -5.15 -0.94
CA VAL A 64 14.40 -5.73 -0.80
C VAL A 64 14.38 -7.26 -0.92
N LYS A 65 13.33 -7.94 -0.43
CA LYS A 65 13.25 -9.40 -0.35
C LYS A 65 12.54 -10.03 -1.56
N ASP A 66 12.86 -11.29 -1.90
CA ASP A 66 12.23 -12.09 -2.95
C ASP A 66 10.80 -12.56 -2.57
N PHE A 67 9.94 -11.59 -2.29
CA PHE A 67 8.49 -11.72 -2.21
C PHE A 67 7.92 -12.89 -1.35
N PRO A 68 7.81 -12.79 -0.01
CA PRO A 68 7.15 -13.83 0.80
C PRO A 68 5.62 -13.86 0.61
N LYS A 69 5.14 -14.36 -0.54
CA LYS A 69 3.73 -14.34 -0.99
C LYS A 69 2.72 -14.64 0.12
N ASP A 70 3.05 -15.59 0.99
CA ASP A 70 2.20 -16.03 2.09
C ASP A 70 2.02 -14.96 3.18
N GLU A 71 3.04 -14.14 3.46
CA GLU A 71 2.96 -13.01 4.40
C GLU A 71 2.02 -11.92 3.88
N ILE A 72 2.14 -11.53 2.60
CA ILE A 72 1.18 -10.61 1.96
C ILE A 72 -0.23 -11.20 1.99
N ALA A 73 -0.36 -12.49 1.69
CA ALA A 73 -1.65 -13.15 1.68
C ALA A 73 -2.31 -13.11 3.06
N GLN A 74 -1.57 -13.45 4.10
CA GLN A 74 -2.05 -13.43 5.47
C GLN A 74 -2.46 -12.02 5.91
N LEU A 75 -1.59 -11.03 5.68
CA LEU A 75 -1.82 -9.63 6.03
C LEU A 75 -3.10 -9.09 5.37
N PHE A 76 -3.17 -9.18 4.05
CA PHE A 76 -4.27 -8.54 3.32
C PHE A 76 -5.58 -9.31 3.45
N ARG A 77 -5.57 -10.65 3.57
CA ARG A 77 -6.79 -11.40 3.93
C ARG A 77 -7.32 -10.99 5.29
N GLN A 78 -6.44 -10.85 6.28
CA GLN A 78 -6.85 -10.40 7.62
C GLN A 78 -7.45 -9.00 7.58
N LEU A 79 -6.80 -8.08 6.87
CA LEU A 79 -7.31 -6.72 6.71
C LEU A 79 -8.67 -6.71 5.98
N GLY A 80 -8.88 -7.57 4.99
CA GLY A 80 -10.16 -7.73 4.30
C GLY A 80 -11.29 -8.15 5.24
N ARG A 81 -11.01 -9.14 6.11
CA ARG A 81 -11.95 -9.58 7.15
C ARG A 81 -12.27 -8.45 8.13
N GLU A 82 -11.27 -7.69 8.54
CA GLU A 82 -11.43 -6.57 9.48
C GLU A 82 -12.27 -5.44 8.87
N ARG A 83 -11.99 -5.02 7.63
CA ARG A 83 -12.76 -3.97 6.95
C ARG A 83 -14.22 -4.37 6.76
N HIS A 84 -14.49 -5.65 6.46
CA HIS A 84 -15.85 -6.19 6.46
C HIS A 84 -16.49 -6.10 7.85
N LYS A 85 -15.81 -6.54 8.91
CA LYS A 85 -16.34 -6.47 10.30
C LYS A 85 -16.63 -5.03 10.72
N GLN A 86 -15.86 -4.08 10.23
CA GLN A 86 -16.03 -2.63 10.43
C GLN A 86 -17.16 -2.03 9.59
N GLY A 87 -17.83 -2.82 8.73
CA GLY A 87 -18.95 -2.37 7.92
C GLY A 87 -18.57 -1.52 6.72
N ILE A 88 -17.29 -1.48 6.32
CA ILE A 88 -16.86 -0.71 5.15
C ILE A 88 -17.25 -1.49 3.88
N PRO A 89 -18.00 -0.89 2.93
CA PRO A 89 -18.32 -1.54 1.67
C PRO A 89 -17.05 -1.87 0.86
N PHE A 90 -17.05 -3.03 0.20
CA PHE A 90 -15.88 -3.51 -0.55
C PHE A 90 -15.34 -2.49 -1.57
N SER A 91 -16.21 -1.79 -2.31
CA SER A 91 -15.79 -0.77 -3.28
C SER A 91 -14.92 0.33 -2.64
N GLN A 92 -15.24 0.70 -1.40
CA GLN A 92 -14.49 1.71 -0.65
C GLN A 92 -13.18 1.16 -0.10
N VAL A 93 -13.15 -0.12 0.30
CA VAL A 93 -11.90 -0.81 0.69
C VAL A 93 -10.94 -0.85 -0.50
N HIS A 94 -11.43 -1.22 -1.68
CA HIS A 94 -10.62 -1.22 -2.89
C HIS A 94 -10.16 0.19 -3.27
N ARG A 95 -11.04 1.20 -3.18
CA ARG A 95 -10.65 2.60 -3.42
C ARG A 95 -9.56 3.05 -2.45
N ALA A 96 -9.64 2.69 -1.17
CA ALA A 96 -8.60 3.01 -0.19
C ALA A 96 -7.24 2.39 -0.58
N LEU A 97 -7.20 1.15 -1.06
CA LEU A 97 -5.97 0.54 -1.59
C LEU A 97 -5.41 1.30 -2.80
N VAL A 98 -6.28 1.76 -3.71
CA VAL A 98 -5.88 2.57 -4.87
C VAL A 98 -5.27 3.91 -4.42
N LEU A 99 -5.87 4.57 -3.44
CA LEU A 99 -5.33 5.81 -2.86
C LEU A 99 -3.97 5.56 -2.20
N LEU A 100 -3.82 4.48 -1.44
CA LEU A 100 -2.57 4.11 -0.78
C LEU A 100 -1.44 3.90 -1.81
N LYS A 101 -1.72 3.18 -2.90
CA LYS A 101 -0.79 3.03 -4.04
C LYS A 101 -0.43 4.38 -4.68
N ARG A 102 -1.43 5.24 -4.89
CA ARG A 102 -1.25 6.54 -5.54
C ARG A 102 -0.34 7.45 -4.73
N HIS A 103 -0.58 7.59 -3.43
CA HIS A 103 0.19 8.49 -2.57
C HIS A 103 1.64 8.04 -2.43
N LEU A 104 1.89 6.72 -2.33
CA LEU A 104 3.24 6.17 -2.43
C LEU A 104 3.95 6.62 -3.71
N TRP A 105 3.32 6.36 -4.86
CA TRP A 105 3.95 6.57 -6.16
C TRP A 105 4.19 8.06 -6.45
N VAL A 106 3.20 8.91 -6.16
CA VAL A 106 3.33 10.37 -6.33
C VAL A 106 4.44 10.91 -5.43
N TYR A 107 4.55 10.43 -4.19
CA TYR A 107 5.60 10.86 -3.28
C TYR A 107 6.99 10.48 -3.79
N VAL A 108 7.17 9.21 -4.18
CA VAL A 108 8.43 8.70 -4.72
C VAL A 108 8.83 9.45 -5.98
N LEU A 109 7.91 9.67 -6.93
CA LEU A 109 8.20 10.40 -8.17
C LEU A 109 8.71 11.81 -7.91
N LYS A 110 8.04 12.56 -7.02
CA LYS A 110 8.47 13.92 -6.64
C LYS A 110 9.88 13.99 -6.06
N LYS A 111 10.34 12.92 -5.41
CA LYS A 111 11.68 12.85 -4.79
C LYS A 111 12.75 12.28 -5.72
N VAL A 112 12.37 11.70 -6.86
CA VAL A 112 13.26 11.03 -7.82
C VAL A 112 13.50 11.88 -9.08
N GLU A 113 12.81 13.02 -9.24
CA GLU A 113 12.75 13.89 -10.44
C GLU A 113 14.06 14.55 -10.92
N GLU A 114 15.24 14.12 -10.45
CA GLU A 114 16.53 14.76 -10.80
C GLU A 114 17.48 13.91 -11.66
N ASP A 115 17.17 12.65 -12.01
CA ASP A 115 18.12 11.78 -12.75
C ASP A 115 17.50 10.97 -13.90
N LEU A 116 17.79 11.36 -15.15
CA LEU A 116 17.34 10.67 -16.38
C LEU A 116 18.00 9.29 -16.61
N HIS A 117 19.15 9.02 -15.97
CA HIS A 117 19.93 7.77 -16.14
C HIS A 117 19.34 6.53 -15.43
N VAL A 118 18.15 6.69 -14.87
CA VAL A 118 17.55 5.83 -13.85
C VAL A 118 16.31 5.08 -14.39
N TYR A 119 15.89 5.35 -15.62
CA TYR A 119 14.61 4.92 -16.19
C TYR A 119 14.35 3.39 -16.14
N VAL A 120 15.30 2.55 -16.57
CA VAL A 120 15.11 1.09 -16.59
C VAL A 120 14.94 0.51 -15.18
N GLN A 121 15.69 1.02 -14.20
CA GLN A 121 15.56 0.59 -12.81
C GLN A 121 14.25 1.11 -12.21
N ALA A 122 13.79 2.31 -12.61
CA ALA A 122 12.52 2.87 -12.17
C ALA A 122 11.34 2.04 -12.68
N LEU A 123 11.44 1.48 -13.89
CA LEU A 123 10.47 0.53 -14.43
C LEU A 123 10.45 -0.80 -13.66
N ASP A 124 11.61 -1.39 -13.34
CA ASP A 124 11.68 -2.63 -12.52
C ASP A 124 11.05 -2.40 -11.15
N LEU A 125 11.40 -1.29 -10.48
CA LEU A 125 10.81 -0.88 -9.21
C LEU A 125 9.29 -0.66 -9.32
N ASN A 126 8.83 0.02 -10.37
CA ASN A 126 7.40 0.22 -10.61
C ASN A 126 6.66 -1.12 -10.72
N ASN A 127 7.19 -2.06 -11.50
CA ASN A 127 6.60 -3.40 -11.66
C ASN A 127 6.48 -4.14 -10.31
N ARG A 128 7.48 -3.98 -9.42
CA ARG A 128 7.46 -4.61 -8.08
C ARG A 128 6.40 -3.98 -7.18
N VAL A 129 6.27 -2.65 -7.19
CA VAL A 129 5.21 -1.93 -6.46
C VAL A 129 3.82 -2.32 -6.98
N VAL A 130 3.64 -2.35 -8.31
CA VAL A 130 2.38 -2.78 -8.93
C VAL A 130 2.02 -4.20 -8.50
N LEU A 131 2.96 -5.15 -8.61
CA LEU A 131 2.74 -6.53 -8.20
C LEU A 131 2.38 -6.66 -6.71
N TYR A 132 2.97 -5.85 -5.83
CA TYR A 132 2.62 -5.80 -4.41
C TYR A 132 1.15 -5.41 -4.23
N PHE A 133 0.72 -4.31 -4.84
CA PHE A 133 -0.65 -3.81 -4.69
C PHE A 133 -1.70 -4.69 -5.38
N ASP A 134 -1.35 -5.34 -6.49
CA ASP A 134 -2.26 -6.28 -7.16
C ASP A 134 -2.50 -7.52 -6.28
N ARG A 135 -1.44 -8.07 -5.66
CA ARG A 135 -1.57 -9.13 -4.66
C ARG A 135 -2.34 -8.67 -3.44
N ALA A 136 -2.04 -7.48 -2.92
CA ALA A 136 -2.75 -6.88 -1.80
C ALA A 136 -4.27 -6.80 -2.08
N SER A 137 -4.65 -6.29 -3.25
CA SER A 137 -6.06 -6.20 -3.67
C SER A 137 -6.70 -7.57 -3.78
N PHE A 138 -6.03 -8.54 -4.41
CA PHE A 138 -6.54 -9.90 -4.55
C PHE A 138 -6.77 -10.59 -3.19
N PHE A 139 -5.82 -10.52 -2.27
CA PHE A 139 -5.95 -11.16 -0.96
C PHE A 139 -6.92 -10.41 -0.03
N MET A 140 -6.98 -9.08 -0.12
CA MET A 140 -8.00 -8.26 0.56
C MET A 140 -9.41 -8.67 0.13
N LEU A 141 -9.61 -8.88 -1.17
CA LEU A 141 -10.85 -9.40 -1.75
C LEU A 141 -11.22 -10.76 -1.15
N GLN A 142 -10.29 -11.73 -1.18
CA GLN A 142 -10.53 -13.06 -0.63
C GLN A 142 -10.94 -13.01 0.85
N GLY A 143 -10.22 -12.22 1.67
CA GLY A 143 -10.55 -12.06 3.09
C GLY A 143 -11.92 -11.41 3.32
N TYR A 144 -12.30 -10.45 2.49
CA TYR A 144 -13.61 -9.82 2.56
C TYR A 144 -14.73 -10.82 2.19
N GLU A 145 -14.56 -11.58 1.12
CA GLU A 145 -15.52 -12.60 0.66
C GLU A 145 -15.70 -13.76 1.66
N GLU A 146 -14.63 -14.16 2.36
CA GLU A 146 -14.71 -15.15 3.44
C GLU A 146 -15.73 -14.76 4.51
N MET A 147 -15.86 -13.46 4.79
CA MET A 147 -16.83 -12.96 5.77
C MET A 147 -18.26 -12.94 5.23
N LEU A 148 -18.44 -12.77 3.91
CA LEU A 148 -19.74 -12.87 3.26
C LEU A 148 -20.24 -14.31 3.27
N LYS A 149 -19.37 -15.29 2.94
CA LYS A 149 -19.72 -16.71 2.90
C LYS A 149 -20.12 -17.28 4.26
N LYS A 150 -19.63 -16.71 5.37
CA LYS A 150 -20.03 -17.09 6.74
C LYS A 150 -21.44 -16.64 7.13
N ARG A 151 -22.10 -15.80 6.31
CA ARG A 151 -23.46 -15.30 6.56
C ARG A 151 -24.54 -16.10 5.83
N TRP A 152 -24.16 -17.13 5.07
CA TRP A 152 -25.05 -18.09 4.39
C TRP A 152 -24.83 -19.47 5.00
#